data_AF-A0A177QQM3-F1
#
_entry.id   AF-A0A177QQM3-F1
#
_cell.length_a   1.000
_cell.length_b   1.000
_cell.length_c   1.000
_cell.angle_alpha   90.00
_cell.angle_beta   90.00
_cell.angle_gamma   90.00
#
_symmetry.space_group_name_H-M   'P 1'
#
loop_
_entity.id
_entity.type
_entity.pdbx_description
1 polymer ?
#
loop_
_entity_poly.entity_id
_entity_poly.type
_entity_poly.pdbx_seq_one_letter_code
_entity_poly.pdbx_strand_id
1 'polypeptide(L)'
;MNHRRQKDHVNLFLSRRLLRSGNSIRATVEEALRGQGSKDFIPKLAIAAKEAREAGYWLRLIRETQPYNHPELAGLLTTCSELVKMLNSIILTTRRELALADSRLQLRTQNSELPDT
;
A
#
# COMPACT_ATOMS: atom_id res chain seq x y z
N MET A 1 41.06 -1.34 -7.42
CA MET A 1 40.30 -2.20 -6.49
C MET A 1 39.17 -1.50 -5.72
N ASN A 2 39.18 -0.18 -5.53
CA ASN A 2 38.16 0.53 -4.72
C ASN A 2 36.75 0.63 -5.33
N HIS A 3 36.63 0.68 -6.66
CA HIS A 3 35.34 0.85 -7.34
C HIS A 3 34.39 -0.36 -7.23
N ARG A 4 34.92 -1.58 -7.00
CA ARG A 4 34.09 -2.78 -6.80
C ARG A 4 33.41 -2.78 -5.43
N ARG A 5 34.16 -2.48 -4.36
CA ARG A 5 33.62 -2.42 -2.98
C ARG A 5 32.48 -1.40 -2.84
N GLN A 6 32.58 -0.23 -3.48
CA GLN A 6 31.53 0.79 -3.41
C GLN A 6 30.21 0.33 -4.08
N LYS A 7 30.29 -0.37 -5.23
CA LYS A 7 29.12 -0.94 -5.91
C LYS A 7 28.42 -2.00 -5.06
N ASP A 8 29.19 -2.80 -4.33
CA ASP A 8 28.65 -3.83 -3.43
C ASP A 8 27.82 -3.21 -2.28
N HIS A 9 28.24 -2.07 -1.74
CA HIS A 9 27.50 -1.35 -0.70
C HIS A 9 26.17 -0.76 -1.20
N VAL A 10 26.17 -0.15 -2.39
CA VAL A 10 24.95 0.41 -3.00
C VAL A 10 23.95 -0.70 -3.30
N ASN A 11 24.41 -1.80 -3.88
CA ASN A 11 23.58 -2.96 -4.18
C ASN A 11 22.97 -3.55 -2.90
N LEU A 12 23.78 -3.71 -1.84
CA LEU A 12 23.30 -4.20 -0.55
C LEU A 12 22.27 -3.25 0.09
N PHE A 13 22.48 -1.93 -0.01
CA PHE A 13 21.54 -0.94 0.50
C PHE A 13 20.19 -1.02 -0.23
N LEU A 14 20.20 -1.06 -1.57
CA LEU A 14 18.99 -1.16 -2.39
C LEU A 14 18.23 -2.46 -2.12
N SER A 15 18.94 -3.59 -2.05
CA SER A 15 18.32 -4.90 -1.73
C SER A 15 17.69 -4.91 -0.33
N ARG A 16 18.33 -4.29 0.67
CA ARG A 16 17.75 -4.16 2.02
C ARG A 16 16.49 -3.30 2.03
N ARG A 17 16.47 -2.19 1.28
CA ARG A 17 15.30 -1.33 1.16
C ARG A 17 14.13 -2.05 0.48
N LEU A 18 14.40 -2.80 -0.58
CA LEU A 18 13.40 -3.60 -1.28
C LEU A 18 12.83 -4.70 -0.37
N LEU A 19 13.69 -5.44 0.32
CA LEU A 19 13.25 -6.50 1.24
C LEU A 19 12.38 -5.94 2.37
N ARG A 20 12.77 -4.80 2.94
CA ARG A 20 12.02 -4.15 4.02
C ARG A 20 10.65 -3.68 3.56
N SER A 21 10.59 -2.98 2.42
CA SER A 21 9.32 -2.49 1.87
C SER A 21 8.40 -3.64 1.49
N GLY A 22 8.91 -4.69 0.84
CA GLY A 22 8.16 -5.91 0.53
C GLY A 22 7.54 -6.58 1.77
N ASN A 23 8.34 -6.77 2.84
CA ASN A 23 7.85 -7.35 4.08
C ASN A 23 6.83 -6.45 4.79
N SER A 24 7.06 -5.13 4.76
CA SER A 24 6.17 -4.14 5.37
C SER A 24 4.77 -4.18 4.76
N ILE A 25 4.67 -4.28 3.42
CA ILE A 25 3.37 -4.40 2.72
C ILE A 25 2.56 -5.57 3.30
N ARG A 26 3.16 -6.76 3.38
CA ARG A 26 2.48 -7.96 3.88
C ARG A 26 2.08 -7.81 5.35
N ALA A 27 3.03 -7.38 6.20
CA ALA A 27 2.77 -7.23 7.63
C ALA A 27 1.63 -6.24 7.90
N THR A 28 1.65 -5.09 7.24
CA THR A 28 0.60 -4.07 7.43
C THR A 28 -0.76 -4.51 6.90
N VAL A 29 -0.82 -5.27 5.80
CA VAL A 29 -2.09 -5.84 5.31
C VAL A 29 -2.66 -6.86 6.30
N GLU A 30 -1.82 -7.76 6.82
CA GLU A 30 -2.23 -8.73 7.87
C GLU A 30 -2.76 -8.03 9.12
N GLU A 31 -2.09 -6.96 9.55
CA GLU A 31 -2.56 -6.14 10.68
C GLU A 31 -3.87 -5.43 10.38
N ALA A 32 -4.07 -4.95 9.15
CA ALA A 32 -5.33 -4.32 8.73
C ALA A 32 -6.48 -5.32 8.83
N LEU A 33 -6.28 -6.55 8.36
CA LEU A 33 -7.28 -7.62 8.39
C LEU A 33 -7.66 -8.05 9.81
N ARG A 34 -6.76 -7.88 10.79
CA ARG A 34 -6.99 -8.17 12.21
C ARG A 34 -7.37 -6.93 13.03
N GLY A 35 -7.52 -5.78 12.38
CA GLY A 35 -7.76 -4.49 13.02
C GLY A 35 -9.17 -4.34 13.59
N GLN A 36 -9.35 -3.37 14.50
CA GLN A 36 -10.64 -3.06 15.13
C GLN A 36 -11.51 -2.17 14.22
N GLY A 37 -11.96 -2.72 13.10
CA GLY A 37 -12.90 -2.09 12.18
C GLY A 37 -12.29 -1.06 11.23
N SER A 38 -13.15 -0.34 10.51
CA SER A 38 -12.75 0.45 9.34
C SER A 38 -11.85 1.65 9.66
N LYS A 39 -11.91 2.16 10.90
CA LYS A 39 -11.01 3.24 11.39
C LYS A 39 -9.55 2.80 11.48
N ASP A 40 -9.32 1.50 11.67
CA ASP A 40 -7.99 0.91 11.74
C ASP A 40 -7.57 0.29 10.39
N PHE A 41 -8.52 -0.30 9.68
CA PHE A 41 -8.32 -0.91 8.37
C PHE A 41 -7.81 0.09 7.30
N ILE A 42 -8.50 1.22 7.13
CA ILE A 42 -8.21 2.18 6.06
C ILE A 42 -6.79 2.78 6.18
N PRO A 43 -6.36 3.32 7.34
CA PRO A 43 -5.01 3.87 7.48
C PRO A 43 -3.91 2.83 7.26
N LYS A 44 -4.11 1.59 7.72
CA LYS A 44 -3.14 0.51 7.52
C LYS A 44 -3.01 0.13 6.05
N LEU A 45 -4.11 -0.03 5.32
CA LEU A 45 -4.03 -0.27 3.87
C LEU A 45 -3.36 0.91 3.12
N ALA A 46 -3.55 2.15 3.58
CA ALA A 46 -2.88 3.31 3.00
C ALA A 46 -1.35 3.26 3.23
N ILE A 47 -0.90 2.81 4.40
CA ILE A 47 0.52 2.55 4.69
C ILE A 47 1.05 1.45 3.77
N ALA A 48 0.35 0.32 3.63
CA ALA A 48 0.74 -0.75 2.71
C ALA A 48 0.87 -0.26 1.25
N ALA A 49 -0.05 0.61 0.80
CA ALA A 49 0.03 1.20 -0.53
C ALA A 49 1.24 2.14 -0.70
N LYS A 50 1.62 2.87 0.35
CA LYS A 50 2.85 3.69 0.36
C LYS A 50 4.09 2.82 0.26
N GLU A 51 4.17 1.73 1.02
CA GLU A 51 5.30 0.79 1.00
C GLU A 51 5.43 0.09 -0.37
N ALA A 52 4.31 -0.28 -1.01
CA ALA A 52 4.31 -0.82 -2.37
C ALA A 52 4.85 0.18 -3.41
N ARG A 53 4.50 1.47 -3.25
CA ARG A 53 5.05 2.53 -4.11
C ARG A 53 6.55 2.73 -3.88
N GLU A 54 7.00 2.65 -2.64
CA GLU A 54 8.41 2.73 -2.26
C GLU A 54 9.21 1.54 -2.82
N ALA A 55 8.70 0.32 -2.73
CA ALA A 55 9.29 -0.85 -3.37
C ALA A 55 9.48 -0.65 -4.88
N GLY A 56 8.44 -0.15 -5.57
CA GLY A 56 8.52 0.19 -6.98
C GLY A 56 9.55 1.28 -7.30
N TYR A 57 9.75 2.25 -6.41
CA TYR A 57 10.81 3.26 -6.55
C TYR A 57 12.20 2.63 -6.47
N TRP A 58 12.44 1.76 -5.49
CA TRP A 58 13.72 1.07 -5.37
C TRP A 58 14.02 0.18 -6.58
N LEU A 59 13.02 -0.51 -7.13
CA LEU A 59 13.16 -1.30 -8.36
C LEU A 59 13.55 -0.44 -9.58
N ARG A 60 12.97 0.76 -9.73
CA ARG A 60 13.37 1.70 -10.79
C ARG A 60 14.81 2.16 -10.62
N LEU A 61 15.21 2.47 -9.38
CA LEU A 61 16.58 2.90 -9.09
C LEU A 61 17.59 1.77 -9.37
N ILE A 62 17.26 0.52 -9.07
CA ILE A 62 18.08 -0.64 -9.44
C ILE A 62 18.22 -0.71 -10.98
N ARG A 63 17.11 -0.59 -11.72
CA ARG A 63 17.11 -0.61 -13.18
C ARG A 63 17.99 0.48 -13.80
N GLU A 64 18.01 1.67 -13.21
CA GLU A 64 18.76 2.82 -13.72
C GLU A 64 20.26 2.77 -13.36
N THR A 65 20.61 2.10 -12.26
CA THR A 65 21.98 2.10 -11.72
C THR A 65 22.80 0.85 -12.08
N GLN A 66 22.14 -0.25 -12.51
CA GLN A 66 22.83 -1.48 -12.87
C GLN A 66 23.08 -1.57 -14.39
N PRO A 67 24.28 -2.01 -14.81
CA PRO A 67 24.64 -2.13 -16.23
C PRO A 67 24.03 -3.39 -16.90
N TYR A 68 23.40 -4.29 -16.13
CA TYR A 68 22.85 -5.54 -16.64
C TYR A 68 21.35 -5.43 -16.85
N ASN A 69 20.86 -6.02 -17.93
CA ASN A 69 19.44 -6.12 -18.20
C ASN A 69 18.81 -7.11 -17.22
N HIS A 70 17.86 -6.65 -16.43
CA HIS A 70 17.10 -7.45 -15.47
C HIS A 70 15.66 -7.59 -15.97
N PRO A 71 15.37 -8.58 -16.85
CA PRO A 71 14.05 -8.75 -17.44
C PRO A 71 12.94 -8.94 -16.38
N GLU A 72 13.29 -9.50 -15.21
CA GLU A 72 12.40 -9.68 -14.08
C GLU A 72 11.91 -8.36 -13.45
N LEU A 73 12.65 -7.25 -13.58
CA LEU A 73 12.27 -5.98 -12.96
C LEU A 73 10.98 -5.41 -13.58
N ALA A 74 10.73 -5.66 -14.86
CA ALA A 74 9.51 -5.20 -15.52
C ALA A 74 8.28 -5.83 -14.87
N GLY A 75 8.32 -7.15 -14.61
CA GLY A 75 7.25 -7.87 -13.92
C GLY A 75 7.04 -7.33 -12.50
N LEU A 76 8.12 -7.16 -11.74
CA LEU A 76 8.05 -6.65 -10.36
C LEU A 76 7.51 -5.22 -10.28
N LEU A 77 7.88 -4.35 -11.22
CA LEU A 77 7.35 -2.99 -11.31
C LEU A 77 5.85 -2.98 -11.60
N THR A 78 5.40 -3.86 -12.49
CA THR A 78 3.97 -4.07 -12.77
C THR A 78 3.24 -4.53 -11.51
N THR A 79 3.75 -5.54 -10.81
CA THR A 79 3.18 -6.03 -9.54
C THR A 79 3.08 -4.91 -8.49
N CYS A 80 4.10 -4.08 -8.32
CA CYS A 80 4.03 -2.95 -7.39
C CYS A 80 2.90 -1.96 -7.76
N SER A 81 2.74 -1.67 -9.06
CA SER A 81 1.67 -0.79 -9.55
C SER A 81 0.28 -1.40 -9.33
N GLU A 82 0.13 -2.69 -9.60
CA GLU A 82 -1.12 -3.43 -9.38
C GLU A 82 -1.50 -3.49 -7.90
N LEU A 83 -0.53 -3.74 -7.00
CA LEU A 83 -0.75 -3.69 -5.56
C LEU A 83 -1.25 -2.31 -5.11
N VAL A 84 -0.61 -1.24 -5.57
CA VAL A 84 -1.04 0.13 -5.23
C VAL A 84 -2.46 0.39 -5.72
N LYS A 85 -2.80 -0.02 -6.95
CA LYS A 85 -4.16 0.14 -7.50
C LYS A 85 -5.19 -0.65 -6.70
N MET A 86 -4.89 -1.92 -6.40
CA MET A 86 -5.76 -2.81 -5.64
C MET A 86 -6.03 -2.24 -4.24
N LEU A 87 -4.98 -1.89 -3.50
CA LEU A 87 -5.10 -1.33 -2.15
C LEU A 87 -5.91 -0.03 -2.14
N ASN A 88 -5.65 0.87 -3.08
CA ASN A 88 -6.42 2.12 -3.21
C ASN A 88 -7.88 1.88 -3.59
N SER A 89 -8.15 0.89 -4.44
CA SER A 89 -9.52 0.51 -4.79
C SER A 89 -10.29 0.01 -3.57
N ILE A 90 -9.66 -0.85 -2.75
CA ILE A 90 -10.26 -1.33 -1.49
C ILE A 90 -10.56 -0.16 -0.56
N ILE A 91 -9.59 0.73 -0.33
CA ILE A 91 -9.76 1.92 0.51
C ILE A 91 -10.93 2.78 0.03
N LEU A 92 -11.03 3.02 -1.29
CA LEU A 92 -12.08 3.84 -1.86
C LEU A 92 -13.46 3.20 -1.69
N THR A 93 -13.58 1.89 -1.93
CA THR A 93 -14.82 1.15 -1.73
C THR A 93 -15.25 1.18 -0.27
N THR A 94 -14.36 0.87 0.67
CA THR A 94 -14.68 0.90 2.11
C THR A 94 -15.13 2.28 2.58
N ARG A 95 -14.49 3.36 2.11
CA ARG A 95 -14.91 4.73 2.43
C ARG A 95 -16.32 5.06 1.94
N ARG A 96 -16.67 4.61 0.73
CA ARG A 96 -18.01 4.82 0.17
C ARG A 96 -19.07 4.08 0.97
N GLU A 97 -18.80 2.84 1.36
CA GLU A 97 -19.72 2.05 2.18
C GLU A 97 -19.98 2.69 3.55
N LEU A 98 -18.93 3.22 4.20
CA LEU A 98 -19.07 3.96 5.46
C LEU A 98 -19.94 5.22 5.28
N ALA A 99 -19.68 6.01 4.25
CA ALA A 99 -20.47 7.23 3.99
C ALA A 99 -21.95 6.90 3.73
N LEU A 100 -22.25 5.84 2.99
CA LEU A 100 -23.62 5.37 2.76
C LEU A 100 -24.29 4.88 4.05
N ALA A 101 -23.55 4.20 4.92
CA ALA A 101 -24.06 3.77 6.22
C ALA A 101 -24.39 4.96 7.13
N ASP A 102 -23.52 5.97 7.16
CA ASP A 102 -23.72 7.20 7.92
C ASP A 102 -24.95 7.97 7.43
N SER A 103 -25.14 8.12 6.11
CA SER A 103 -26.34 8.75 5.54
C SER A 103 -27.62 8.01 5.91
N ARG A 104 -27.60 6.67 5.91
CA ARG A 104 -28.77 5.85 6.32
C ARG A 104 -29.09 6.03 7.80
N LEU A 105 -28.07 6.13 8.65
CA LEU A 105 -28.25 6.34 10.08
C LEU A 105 -28.90 7.70 10.35
N GLN A 106 -28.43 8.76 9.67
CA GLN A 106 -28.98 10.12 9.78
C GLN A 106 -30.46 10.19 9.36
N LEU A 107 -30.83 9.52 8.26
CA LEU A 107 -32.23 9.42 7.83
C LEU A 107 -33.11 8.69 8.85
N ARG A 108 -32.58 7.63 9.48
CA ARG A 108 -33.31 6.89 10.51
C ARG A 108 -33.54 7.73 11.77
N THR A 109 -32.54 8.49 12.22
CA THR A 109 -32.68 9.38 13.38
C THR A 109 -33.68 10.51 13.12
N GLN A 110 -33.69 11.10 11.91
CA GLN A 110 -34.68 12.12 11.55
C GLN A 110 -36.11 11.59 11.56
N ASN A 111 -36.33 10.38 11.05
CA ASN A 111 -37.67 9.79 10.98
C ASN A 111 -38.22 9.34 12.35
N SER A 112 -37.35 9.10 13.34
CA SER A 112 -37.78 8.77 14.72
C SER A 112 -38.11 10.00 15.59
N GLU A 113 -37.75 11.21 15.14
CA GLU A 113 -37.99 12.47 15.87
C GLU A 113 -39.28 13.18 15.42
N LEU A 114 -39.97 12.67 14.41
CA LEU A 114 -41.29 13.16 14.00
C LEU A 114 -42.32 12.69 15.05
N PRO A 115 -43.07 13.61 15.69
CA PRO A 115 -44.08 13.23 16.68
C PRO A 115 -45.17 12.39 15.99
N ASP A 116 -45.55 11.28 16.63
CA ASP A 116 -46.73 10.50 16.23
C ASP A 116 -47.95 11.43 16.27
N THR A 117 -48.40 11.86 15.09
CA THR A 117 -49.66 12.61 14.91
C THR A 117 -50.86 11.74 15.16
#